data_AF-A0A7K8NZM8-F1
#
_entry.id   AF-A0A7K8NZM8-F1
#
_cell.length_a   1.000
_cell.length_b   1.000
_cell.length_c   1.000
_cell.angle_alpha   90.00
_cell.angle_beta   90.00
_cell.angle_gamma   90.00
#
_symmetry.space_group_name_H-M   'P 1'
#
loop_
_entity.id
_entity.type
_entity.pdbx_description
1 polymer ?
#
loop_
_entity_poly.entity_id
_entity_poly.type
_entity_poly.pdbx_seq_one_letter_code
_entity_poly.pdbx_strand_id
1 'polypeptide(L)'
;VVSIEDPFDQDDWEAWQRFVAQVGVQVVGDDLTVTNPRRIQRAAELRACNCLLLKVNQIGSVTESIQACKLAQSHGWGVMVSHRSGETEDTFIADLVVGLCTGQVRAPCPPGSPRV
;
A
#
# COMPACT_ATOMS: atom_id res chain seq x y z
N VAL A 1 -18.26 3.66 1.74
CA VAL A 1 -16.91 3.06 1.55
C VAL A 1 -15.93 4.20 1.36
N VAL A 2 -14.82 4.23 2.11
CA VAL A 2 -13.84 5.34 2.09
C VAL A 2 -12.48 4.96 1.49
N SER A 3 -12.24 3.65 1.30
CA SER A 3 -11.02 3.11 0.71
C SER A 3 -11.38 1.86 -0.11
N ILE A 4 -10.77 1.71 -1.28
CA ILE A 4 -10.88 0.53 -2.16
C ILE A 4 -9.46 0.12 -2.54
N GLU A 5 -9.16 -1.16 -2.44
CA GLU A 5 -7.88 -1.76 -2.84
C GLU A 5 -8.09 -2.59 -4.11
N ASP A 6 -7.11 -2.52 -5.03
CA ASP A 6 -7.07 -3.30 -6.28
C ASP A 6 -8.44 -3.48 -6.98
N PRO A 7 -9.11 -2.39 -7.39
CA PRO A 7 -10.39 -2.46 -8.09
C PRO A 7 -10.30 -3.14 -9.47
N PHE A 8 -9.09 -3.22 -10.05
CA PHE A 8 -8.82 -3.84 -11.35
C PHE A 8 -7.52 -4.64 -11.31
N ASP A 9 -7.28 -5.37 -12.40
CA ASP A 9 -6.04 -6.11 -12.62
C ASP A 9 -4.79 -5.20 -12.53
N GLN A 10 -3.68 -5.79 -12.10
CA GLN A 10 -2.39 -5.13 -11.91
C GLN A 10 -1.84 -4.45 -13.18
N ASP A 11 -2.22 -4.88 -14.38
CA ASP A 11 -1.71 -4.32 -15.63
C ASP A 11 -2.77 -3.55 -16.43
N ASP A 12 -4.01 -3.40 -15.92
CA ASP A 12 -5.08 -2.61 -16.55
C ASP A 12 -5.02 -1.11 -16.18
N TRP A 13 -3.89 -0.47 -16.52
CA TRP A 13 -3.61 0.93 -16.20
C TRP A 13 -4.70 1.91 -16.66
N GLU A 14 -5.44 1.59 -17.73
CA GLU A 14 -6.49 2.47 -18.25
C GLU A 14 -7.74 2.44 -17.36
N ALA A 15 -8.15 1.26 -16.89
CA ALA A 15 -9.28 1.15 -15.96
C ALA A 15 -9.00 1.87 -14.64
N TRP A 16 -7.81 1.70 -14.07
CA TRP A 16 -7.38 2.40 -12.86
C TRP A 16 -7.48 3.93 -12.99
N GLN A 17 -6.94 4.49 -14.08
CA GLN A 17 -6.98 5.93 -14.35
C GLN A 17 -8.40 6.47 -14.47
N ARG A 18 -9.24 5.79 -15.26
CA ARG A 18 -10.64 6.19 -15.45
C ARG A 18 -11.40 6.17 -14.13
N PHE A 19 -11.16 5.17 -13.30
CA PHE A 19 -11.81 5.03 -12.00
C PHE A 19 -11.36 6.10 -11.02
N VAL A 20 -10.05 6.32 -10.85
CA VAL A 20 -9.50 7.35 -9.95
C VAL A 20 -9.98 8.75 -10.34
N ALA A 21 -10.11 9.04 -11.64
CA ALA A 21 -10.64 10.32 -12.10
C ALA A 21 -12.12 10.55 -11.72
N GLN A 22 -12.88 9.48 -11.44
CA GLN A 22 -14.31 9.54 -11.13
C GLN A 22 -14.61 9.47 -9.64
N VAL A 23 -13.69 8.94 -8.82
CA VAL A 23 -13.92 8.72 -7.39
C VAL A 23 -13.11 9.68 -6.52
N GLY A 24 -13.72 10.16 -5.45
CA GLY A 24 -13.08 11.03 -4.44
C GLY A 24 -12.61 10.29 -3.19
N VAL A 25 -12.39 8.97 -3.27
CA VAL A 25 -12.02 8.12 -2.13
C VAL A 25 -10.58 7.63 -2.24
N GLN A 26 -10.08 6.99 -1.19
CA GLN A 26 -8.77 6.34 -1.23
C GLN A 26 -8.81 5.12 -2.17
N VAL A 27 -7.87 5.07 -3.10
CA VAL A 27 -7.65 3.96 -4.04
C VAL A 27 -6.25 3.44 -3.79
N VAL A 28 -6.17 2.22 -3.28
CA VAL A 28 -4.93 1.59 -2.79
C VAL A 28 -4.40 0.64 -3.86
N GLY A 29 -3.13 0.82 -4.24
CA GLY A 29 -2.44 -0.12 -5.13
C GLY A 29 -1.60 -1.13 -4.34
N ASP A 30 -1.99 -2.40 -4.38
CA ASP A 30 -1.24 -3.54 -3.84
C ASP A 30 -0.53 -4.28 -4.97
N ASP A 31 -1.23 -5.12 -5.74
CA ASP A 31 -0.63 -5.85 -6.87
C ASP A 31 -0.27 -4.89 -8.03
N LEU A 32 -0.97 -3.76 -8.13
CA LEU A 32 -0.60 -2.70 -9.07
C LEU A 32 0.83 -2.19 -8.84
N THR A 33 1.28 -2.10 -7.58
CA THR A 33 2.56 -1.45 -7.24
C THR A 33 3.60 -2.42 -6.73
N VAL A 34 3.20 -3.54 -6.11
CA VAL A 34 4.02 -4.56 -5.46
C VAL A 34 5.17 -3.98 -4.63
N THR A 35 4.94 -2.86 -3.94
CA THR A 35 5.96 -2.10 -3.20
C THR A 35 7.22 -1.77 -4.04
N ASN A 36 7.10 -1.77 -5.37
CA ASN A 36 8.21 -1.57 -6.30
C ASN A 36 8.30 -0.10 -6.73
N PRO A 37 9.43 0.60 -6.47
CA PRO A 37 9.57 2.01 -6.80
C PRO A 37 9.30 2.37 -8.26
N ARG A 38 9.62 1.49 -9.22
CA ARG A 38 9.35 1.74 -10.65
C ARG A 38 7.86 1.72 -10.97
N ARG A 39 7.12 0.78 -10.37
CA ARG A 39 5.67 0.68 -10.55
C ARG A 39 4.94 1.80 -9.81
N ILE A 40 5.42 2.17 -8.61
CA ILE A 40 4.92 3.33 -7.87
C ILE A 40 5.09 4.61 -8.70
N GLN A 41 6.28 4.83 -9.26
CA GLN A 41 6.56 6.00 -10.09
C GLN A 41 5.62 6.07 -11.30
N ARG A 42 5.46 4.96 -12.02
CA ARG A 42 4.51 4.87 -13.14
C ARG A 42 3.07 5.13 -12.70
N ALA A 43 2.64 4.55 -11.58
CA ALA A 43 1.30 4.71 -11.06
C ALA A 43 1.03 6.16 -10.62
N ALA A 44 2.03 6.87 -10.08
CA ALA A 44 1.96 8.29 -9.76
C ALA A 44 1.85 9.16 -11.01
N GLU A 45 2.68 8.91 -12.03
CA GLU A 45 2.66 9.63 -13.31
C GLU A 45 1.32 9.48 -14.03
N LEU A 46 0.77 8.26 -14.02
CA LEU A 46 -0.53 7.97 -14.62
C LEU A 46 -1.70 8.38 -13.74
N ARG A 47 -1.50 8.75 -12.47
CA ARG A 47 -2.58 8.95 -11.48
C ARG A 47 -3.50 7.74 -11.35
N ALA A 48 -2.91 6.55 -11.36
CA ALA A 48 -3.61 5.28 -11.32
C ALA A 48 -4.14 4.92 -9.92
N CYS A 49 -3.54 5.43 -8.85
CA CYS A 49 -4.03 5.29 -7.48
C CYS A 49 -3.55 6.48 -6.63
N ASN A 50 -3.94 6.56 -5.36
CA ASN A 50 -3.55 7.65 -4.44
C ASN A 50 -3.10 7.15 -3.06
N CYS A 51 -2.95 5.83 -2.91
CA CYS A 51 -2.42 5.20 -1.72
C CYS A 51 -1.62 3.95 -2.08
N LEU A 52 -0.50 3.74 -1.38
CA LEU A 52 0.35 2.56 -1.51
C LEU A 52 -0.03 1.54 -0.42
N LEU A 53 -0.26 0.27 -0.80
CA LEU A 53 -0.18 -0.82 0.18
C LEU A 53 1.27 -1.27 0.30
N LEU A 54 1.90 -0.99 1.44
CA LEU A 54 3.31 -1.29 1.67
C LEU A 54 3.47 -2.65 2.34
N LYS A 55 4.09 -3.60 1.62
CA LYS A 55 4.47 -4.92 2.14
C LYS A 55 5.97 -5.11 2.00
N VAL A 56 6.67 -5.12 3.14
CA VAL A 56 8.14 -5.15 3.19
C VAL A 56 8.73 -6.33 2.42
N ASN A 57 8.06 -7.48 2.46
CA ASN A 57 8.53 -8.70 1.82
C ASN A 57 8.28 -8.76 0.30
N GLN A 58 7.54 -7.81 -0.30
CA GLN A 58 7.46 -7.71 -1.76
C GLN A 58 8.73 -7.09 -2.37
N ILE A 59 9.37 -6.16 -1.66
CA ILE A 59 10.57 -5.48 -2.13
C ILE A 59 11.87 -6.08 -1.56
N GLY A 60 11.78 -6.77 -0.41
CA GLY A 60 12.83 -7.64 0.10
C GLY A 60 13.78 -7.00 1.12
N SER A 61 13.74 -5.67 1.31
CA SER A 61 14.50 -5.00 2.37
C SER A 61 13.72 -3.85 3.04
N VAL A 62 14.08 -3.58 4.29
CA VAL A 62 13.52 -2.46 5.06
C VAL A 62 13.89 -1.12 4.43
N THR A 63 15.14 -0.97 3.95
CA THR A 63 15.61 0.26 3.31
C THR A 63 14.79 0.59 2.07
N GLU A 64 14.56 -0.38 1.19
CA GLU A 64 13.77 -0.18 -0.02
C GLU A 64 12.29 0.07 0.30
N SER A 65 11.77 -0.56 1.36
CA SER A 65 10.41 -0.28 1.86
C SER A 65 10.26 1.17 2.32
N ILE A 66 11.24 1.69 3.07
CA ILE A 66 11.26 3.10 3.49
C ILE A 66 11.35 4.02 2.27
N GLN A 67 12.14 3.67 1.27
CA GLN A 67 12.24 4.45 0.02
C GLN A 67 10.92 4.45 -0.75
N ALA A 68 10.25 3.31 -0.87
CA ALA A 68 8.93 3.20 -1.50
C ALA A 68 7.88 4.04 -0.77
N CYS A 69 7.87 4.01 0.57
CA CYS A 69 7.01 4.87 1.40
C CYS A 69 7.26 6.35 1.11
N LYS A 70 8.53 6.79 1.18
CA LYS A 70 8.90 8.19 0.93
C LYS A 70 8.54 8.64 -0.48
N LEU A 71 8.72 7.76 -1.46
CA LEU A 71 8.35 8.03 -2.85
C LEU A 71 6.84 8.27 -2.97
N ALA A 72 6.02 7.39 -2.41
CA ALA A 72 4.57 7.56 -2.39
C ALA A 72 4.16 8.88 -1.69
N GLN A 73 4.70 9.13 -0.49
CA GLN A 73 4.42 10.36 0.26
C GLN A 73 4.84 11.63 -0.50
N SER A 74 5.96 11.59 -1.24
CA SER A 74 6.42 12.73 -2.05
C SER A 74 5.47 13.08 -3.20
N HIS A 75 4.70 12.09 -3.69
CA HIS A 75 3.63 12.28 -4.67
C HIS A 75 2.29 12.63 -4.03
N GLY A 76 2.26 12.89 -2.71
CA GLY A 76 1.05 13.23 -1.97
C GLY A 76 0.13 12.03 -1.68
N TRP A 77 0.64 10.80 -1.81
CA TRP A 77 -0.15 9.60 -1.56
C TRP A 77 -0.19 9.24 -0.08
N GLY A 78 -1.29 8.57 0.31
CA GLY A 78 -1.34 7.80 1.54
C GLY A 78 -0.43 6.57 1.47
N VAL A 79 -0.07 6.03 2.63
CA VAL A 79 0.61 4.73 2.72
C VAL A 79 -0.09 3.90 3.78
N MET A 80 -0.46 2.68 3.42
CA MET A 80 -1.05 1.71 4.31
C MET A 80 -0.07 0.56 4.48
N VAL A 81 0.56 0.46 5.66
CA VAL A 81 1.46 -0.65 5.97
C VAL A 81 0.63 -1.91 6.15
N SER A 82 1.03 -3.03 5.56
CA SER A 82 0.18 -4.22 5.49
C SER A 82 0.90 -5.51 5.87
N HIS A 83 0.17 -6.37 6.57
CA HIS A 83 0.54 -7.76 6.78
C HIS A 83 0.35 -8.58 5.48
N ARG A 84 0.85 -9.80 5.50
CA ARG A 84 0.55 -10.87 4.55
C ARG A 84 -0.54 -11.78 5.09
N SER A 85 -1.00 -12.71 4.27
CA SER A 85 -1.94 -13.76 4.68
C SER A 85 -1.29 -14.85 5.55
N GLY A 86 0.03 -15.07 5.39
CA GLY A 86 0.82 -16.01 6.19
C GLY A 86 1.75 -15.27 7.14
N GLU A 87 1.21 -14.77 8.25
CA GLU A 87 1.94 -14.00 9.26
C GLU A 87 2.54 -14.87 10.36
N THR A 88 3.52 -14.32 11.05
CA THR A 88 4.13 -14.88 12.26
C THR A 88 3.68 -14.09 13.50
N GLU A 89 4.17 -14.43 14.69
CA GLU A 89 4.01 -13.60 15.89
C GLU A 89 4.82 -12.28 15.87
N ASP A 90 5.56 -12.01 14.79
CA ASP A 90 6.39 -10.83 14.66
C ASP A 90 5.54 -9.54 14.55
N THR A 91 5.90 -8.52 15.34
CA THR A 91 5.18 -7.24 15.42
C THR A 91 5.87 -6.12 14.66
N PHE A 92 6.88 -6.40 13.82
CA PHE A 92 7.74 -5.42 13.14
C PHE A 92 6.95 -4.31 12.45
N ILE A 93 5.83 -4.65 11.81
CA ILE A 93 5.08 -3.65 11.06
C ILE A 93 4.31 -2.66 11.95
N ALA A 94 4.08 -2.99 13.23
CA ALA A 94 3.49 -2.08 14.21
C ALA A 94 4.46 -0.93 14.55
N ASP A 95 5.75 -1.24 14.74
CA ASP A 95 6.78 -0.22 14.88
C ASP A 95 7.01 0.51 13.55
N LEU A 96 6.95 -0.20 12.42
CA LEU A 96 7.17 0.39 11.10
C LEU A 96 6.12 1.44 10.75
N VAL A 97 4.83 1.17 11.00
CA VAL A 97 3.76 2.14 10.69
C VAL A 97 3.91 3.43 11.48
N VAL A 98 4.33 3.32 12.75
CA VAL A 98 4.60 4.47 13.61
C VAL A 98 5.84 5.21 13.14
N GLY A 99 6.94 4.50 12.87
CA GLY A 99 8.21 5.10 12.43
C GLY A 99 8.12 5.76 11.04
N LEU A 100 7.23 5.28 10.17
CA LEU A 100 6.95 5.87 8.86
C LEU A 100 5.87 6.96 8.88
N CYS A 101 5.22 7.16 10.03
CA CYS A 101 4.14 8.14 10.22
C CYS A 101 3.02 8.02 9.16
N THR A 102 2.65 6.80 8.76
CA THR A 102 1.71 6.63 7.65
C THR A 102 0.24 6.78 8.06
N GLY A 103 -0.06 6.62 9.35
CA GLY A 103 -1.39 6.79 9.93
C GLY A 103 -2.39 5.66 9.60
N GLN A 104 -1.99 4.65 8.83
CA GLN A 104 -2.87 3.56 8.38
C GLN A 104 -2.10 2.23 8.37
N VAL A 105 -2.68 1.20 8.99
CA VAL A 105 -2.18 -0.18 8.96
C VAL A 105 -3.31 -1.14 8.61
N ARG A 106 -3.00 -2.16 7.81
CA ARG A 106 -3.90 -3.28 7.51
C ARG A 106 -3.36 -4.56 8.11
N ALA A 107 -3.91 -4.93 9.25
CA ALA A 107 -3.65 -6.18 9.95
C ALA A 107 -4.95 -6.98 10.03
N PRO A 108 -5.16 -8.02 9.19
CA PRO A 108 -6.34 -8.86 9.31
C PRO A 108 -6.33 -9.61 10.65
N CYS A 109 -7.51 -9.76 11.25
CA CYS A 109 -7.68 -10.47 12.52
C CYS A 109 -7.76 -11.99 12.27
N PRO A 110 -6.89 -12.82 12.86
CA PRO A 110 -7.13 -14.26 12.94
C PRO A 110 -8.32 -14.51 13.88
N PRO A 111 -9.29 -15.36 13.52
CA PRO A 111 -10.36 -15.71 14.44
C PRO A 111 -9.77 -16.37 15.70
N GLY A 112 -9.94 -15.73 16.85
CA GLY A 112 -9.54 -16.26 18.16
C GLY A 112 -8.17 -15.81 18.70
N SER A 113 -7.45 -14.92 18.03
CA SER A 113 -6.20 -14.34 18.57
C SER A 113 -6.44 -12.93 19.12
N PRO A 114 -6.14 -12.65 20.41
CA PRO A 114 -6.10 -11.28 20.90
C PRO A 114 -4.81 -10.65 20.35
N ARG A 115 -4.89 -9.90 19.25
CA ARG A 115 -3.76 -9.03 18.89
C ARG A 115 -3.87 -7.75 19.72
N VAL A 116 -2.94 -7.61 20.66
CA VAL A 116 -2.49 -6.37 21.31
C VAL A 116 -1.37 -5.81 20.47
#